data_AF-A0A7V9AEJ3-F1
#
_entry.id   AF-A0A7V9AEJ3-F1
#
_cell.length_a   1.000
_cell.length_b   1.000
_cell.length_c   1.000
_cell.angle_alpha   90.00
_cell.angle_beta   90.00
_cell.angle_gamma   90.00
#
_symmetry.space_group_name_H-M   'P 1'
#
loop_
_entity.id
_entity.type
_entity.pdbx_description
1 polymer ?
#
loop_
_entity_poly.entity_id
_entity_poly.type
_entity_poly.pdbx_seq_one_letter_code
_entity_poly.pdbx_strand_id
1 'polypeptide(L)'
;MEGTPQSATEPSRSSLIDVLMETELYSIGAFFCDEHPELIDEVVIRSEQIERSGLEAYAENLGIAVEEGFETLLTGLAVRYYKAVTG
;
A
#
# COMPACT_ATOMS: atom_id res chain seq x y z
N MET A 1 -36.27 26.49 -9.48
CA MET A 1 -34.85 26.72 -9.18
C MET A 1 -34.22 25.35 -9.00
N GLU A 2 -33.24 25.08 -9.85
CA GLU A 2 -32.60 23.80 -10.09
C GLU A 2 -31.87 23.24 -8.85
N GLY A 3 -31.72 21.93 -8.83
CA GLY A 3 -31.15 21.18 -7.73
C GLY A 3 -29.63 21.23 -7.65
N THR A 4 -29.13 20.70 -6.54
CA THR A 4 -27.95 19.83 -6.55
C THR A 4 -27.97 19.00 -5.26
N PRO A 5 -28.04 17.67 -5.35
CA PRO A 5 -27.76 16.80 -4.22
C PRO A 5 -26.25 16.70 -3.99
N GLN A 6 -25.86 16.61 -2.71
CA GLN A 6 -24.74 15.81 -2.21
C GLN A 6 -23.33 16.18 -2.68
N SER A 7 -22.62 16.98 -1.87
CA SER A 7 -21.16 16.84 -1.78
C SER A 7 -20.91 15.78 -0.71
N ALA A 8 -20.92 14.51 -1.13
CA ALA A 8 -20.32 13.46 -0.32
C ALA A 8 -18.84 13.81 -0.20
N THR A 9 -18.36 13.98 1.03
CA THR A 9 -16.95 14.11 1.36
C THR A 9 -16.19 12.95 0.69
N GLU A 10 -15.49 13.22 -0.41
CA GLU A 10 -14.51 12.28 -0.91
C GLU A 10 -13.46 12.10 0.19
N PRO A 11 -13.18 10.87 0.65
CA PRO A 11 -12.06 10.66 1.55
C PRO A 11 -10.82 11.18 0.85
N SER A 12 -10.23 12.24 1.38
CA SER A 12 -8.96 12.74 0.87
C SER A 12 -7.94 11.60 0.96
N ARG A 13 -7.08 11.44 -0.05
CA ARG A 13 -6.03 10.41 -0.08
C ARG A 13 -5.23 10.34 1.23
N SER A 14 -5.07 11.48 1.91
CA SER A 14 -4.51 11.57 3.26
C SER A 14 -5.35 10.89 4.33
N SER A 15 -6.68 11.06 4.38
CA SER A 15 -7.52 10.42 5.39
C SER A 15 -7.61 8.90 5.23
N LEU A 16 -7.42 8.39 4.01
CA LEU A 16 -7.38 6.95 3.74
C LEU A 16 -6.03 6.35 4.15
N ILE A 17 -4.92 7.05 3.87
CA ILE A 17 -3.57 6.69 4.31
C ILE A 17 -3.45 6.82 5.84
N ASP A 18 -4.04 7.83 6.45
CA ASP A 18 -4.01 8.07 7.89
C ASP A 18 -4.74 6.95 8.67
N VAL A 19 -5.89 6.47 8.17
CA VAL A 19 -6.62 5.33 8.75
C VAL A 19 -5.84 4.00 8.59
N LEU A 20 -5.10 3.81 7.50
CA LEU A 20 -4.26 2.63 7.27
C LEU A 20 -2.96 2.66 8.11
N MET A 21 -2.38 3.85 8.30
CA MET A 21 -1.17 4.08 9.10
C MET A 21 -1.41 3.96 10.60
N GLU A 22 -2.61 4.29 11.10
CA GLU A 22 -2.92 4.25 12.53
C GLU A 22 -3.06 2.83 13.12
N THR A 23 -3.28 1.79 12.31
CA THR A 23 -3.69 0.49 12.89
C THR A 23 -2.94 -0.77 12.45
N GLU A 24 -2.23 -0.81 11.31
CA GLU A 24 -1.97 -2.16 10.73
C GLU A 24 -0.57 -2.47 10.17
N LEU A 25 0.41 -1.56 10.07
CA LEU A 25 1.69 -1.91 9.44
C LEU A 25 2.45 -3.07 10.10
N TYR A 26 2.56 -3.08 11.43
CA TYR A 26 3.19 -4.18 12.15
C TYR A 26 2.37 -5.48 12.02
N SER A 27 1.04 -5.38 12.11
CA SER A 27 0.12 -6.51 12.02
C SER A 27 0.11 -7.14 10.61
N ILE A 28 0.10 -6.31 9.56
CA ILE A 28 0.21 -6.70 8.15
C ILE A 28 1.57 -7.36 7.91
N GLY A 29 2.66 -6.74 8.38
CA GLY A 29 4.00 -7.30 8.25
C GLY A 29 4.13 -8.67 8.92
N ALA A 30 3.65 -8.80 10.16
CA ALA A 30 3.65 -10.06 10.89
C ALA A 30 2.78 -11.13 10.22
N PHE A 31 1.52 -10.81 9.89
CA PHE A 31 0.59 -11.73 9.22
C PHE A 31 1.10 -12.20 7.86
N PHE A 32 1.64 -11.28 7.06
CA PHE A 32 2.20 -11.63 5.74
C PHE A 32 3.45 -12.49 5.88
N CYS A 33 4.31 -12.23 6.87
CA CYS A 33 5.48 -13.06 7.13
C CYS A 33 5.12 -14.48 7.59
N ASP A 34 4.00 -14.65 8.29
CA ASP A 34 3.51 -15.96 8.76
C ASP A 34 2.77 -16.75 7.67
N GLU A 35 1.89 -16.10 6.89
CA GLU A 35 1.03 -16.78 5.91
C GLU A 35 1.67 -16.96 4.53
N HIS A 36 2.53 -16.03 4.10
CA HIS A 36 3.14 -16.02 2.76
C HIS A 36 4.65 -15.74 2.79
N PRO A 37 5.45 -16.52 3.53
CA PRO A 37 6.89 -16.28 3.69
C PRO A 37 7.65 -16.31 2.36
N GLU A 38 7.17 -17.07 1.37
CA GLU A 38 7.77 -17.19 0.04
C GLU A 38 7.64 -15.92 -0.82
N LEU A 39 6.66 -15.06 -0.51
CA LEU A 39 6.40 -13.83 -1.27
C LEU A 39 7.11 -12.61 -0.68
N ILE A 40 7.76 -12.74 0.48
CA ILE A 40 8.45 -11.64 1.19
C ILE A 40 9.48 -10.96 0.29
N ASP A 41 10.38 -11.73 -0.31
CA ASP A 41 11.46 -11.15 -1.11
C ASP A 41 10.91 -10.48 -2.37
N GLU A 42 9.88 -11.07 -2.97
CA GLU A 42 9.22 -10.53 -4.16
C GLU A 42 8.50 -9.21 -3.86
N VAL A 43 7.70 -9.15 -2.79
CA VAL A 43 6.94 -7.93 -2.44
C VAL A 43 7.89 -6.80 -2.04
N VAL A 44 9.00 -7.12 -1.37
CA VAL A 44 10.06 -6.13 -1.07
C VAL A 44 10.67 -5.60 -2.37
N ILE A 45 11.09 -6.46 -3.29
CA ILE A 45 11.67 -6.02 -4.58
C ILE A 45 10.67 -5.16 -5.38
N ARG A 46 9.40 -5.55 -5.44
CA ARG A 46 8.36 -4.80 -6.15
C ARG A 46 8.10 -3.46 -5.49
N SER A 47 8.05 -3.39 -4.15
CA SER A 47 7.93 -2.11 -3.43
C SER A 47 9.12 -1.17 -3.70
N GLU A 48 10.35 -1.69 -3.75
CA GLU A 48 11.53 -0.89 -4.11
C GLU A 48 11.52 -0.42 -5.57
N GLN A 49 10.91 -1.19 -6.48
CA GLN A 49 10.68 -0.75 -7.85
C GLN A 49 9.68 0.41 -7.88
N ILE A 50 8.58 0.29 -7.14
CA ILE A 50 7.57 1.36 -7.01
C ILE A 50 8.20 2.63 -6.42
N GLU A 51 9.03 2.53 -5.39
CA GLU A 51 9.76 3.67 -4.80
C GLU A 51 10.68 4.36 -5.84
N ARG A 52 11.30 3.60 -6.75
CA ARG A 52 12.21 4.12 -7.77
C ARG A 52 11.51 4.71 -9.00
N SER A 53 10.47 4.05 -9.51
CA SER A 53 9.77 4.48 -10.72
C SER A 53 8.63 5.45 -10.45
N GLY A 54 8.13 5.48 -9.21
CA GLY A 54 6.87 6.11 -8.86
C GLY A 54 5.68 5.17 -9.10
N LEU A 55 4.66 5.30 -8.25
CA LEU A 55 3.50 4.41 -8.21
C LEU A 55 2.66 4.46 -9.51
N GLU A 56 2.41 5.65 -10.04
CA GLU A 56 1.60 5.82 -11.26
C GLU A 56 2.31 5.22 -12.48
N ALA A 57 3.60 5.49 -12.64
CA ALA A 57 4.40 4.93 -13.72
C ALA A 57 4.57 3.40 -13.61
N TYR A 58 4.69 2.88 -12.37
CA TYR A 58 4.71 1.44 -12.12
C TYR A 58 3.38 0.80 -12.54
N ALA A 59 2.25 1.37 -12.11
CA ALA A 59 0.92 0.87 -12.44
C ALA A 59 0.66 0.89 -13.95
N GLU A 60 1.01 1.99 -14.62
CA GLU A 60 0.90 2.11 -16.08
C GLU A 60 1.75 1.07 -16.82
N ASN A 61 3.01 0.87 -16.40
CA ASN A 61 3.92 -0.07 -17.05
C ASN A 61 3.47 -1.54 -16.91
N LEU A 62 2.82 -1.90 -15.81
CA LEU A 62 2.29 -3.25 -15.59
C LEU A 62 0.83 -3.41 -16.07
N GLY A 63 0.16 -2.33 -16.47
CA GLY A 63 -1.25 -2.35 -16.84
C GLY A 63 -2.19 -2.71 -15.67
N ILE A 64 -1.79 -2.37 -14.44
CA ILE A 64 -2.54 -2.64 -13.21
C ILE A 64 -3.21 -1.36 -12.68
N ALA A 65 -4.12 -1.52 -11.74
CA ALA A 65 -4.69 -0.39 -11.01
C ALA A 65 -3.65 0.25 -10.09
N VAL A 66 -3.76 1.56 -9.87
CA VAL A 66 -2.87 2.30 -8.96
C VAL A 66 -3.02 1.78 -7.52
N GLU A 67 -4.24 1.38 -7.16
CA GLU A 67 -4.59 0.77 -5.88
C GLU A 67 -3.83 -0.54 -5.66
N GLU A 68 -3.74 -1.40 -6.68
CA GLU A 68 -3.00 -2.67 -6.60
C GLU A 68 -1.49 -2.44 -6.43
N GLY A 69 -0.94 -1.45 -7.14
CA GLY A 69 0.44 -1.00 -6.91
C GLY A 69 0.64 -0.45 -5.49
N PHE A 70 -0.35 0.27 -4.97
CA PHE A 70 -0.30 0.86 -3.63
C PHE A 70 -0.31 -0.23 -2.54
N GLU A 71 -1.15 -1.25 -2.68
CA GLU A 71 -1.18 -2.42 -1.79
C GLU A 71 0.18 -3.14 -1.78
N THR A 72 0.80 -3.31 -2.95
CA THR A 72 2.14 -3.90 -3.08
C THR A 72 3.20 -3.06 -2.35
N LEU A 73 3.17 -1.73 -2.53
CA LEU A 73 4.07 -0.80 -1.86
C LEU A 73 3.89 -0.87 -0.34
N LEU A 74 2.65 -0.78 0.13
CA LEU A 74 2.32 -0.78 1.55
C LEU A 74 2.76 -2.09 2.22
N THR A 75 2.52 -3.22 1.57
CA THR A 75 2.91 -4.55 2.07
C THR A 75 4.43 -4.68 2.15
N GLY A 76 5.16 -4.26 1.11
CA GLY A 76 6.63 -4.30 1.14
C GLY A 76 7.23 -3.39 2.23
N LEU A 77 6.65 -2.22 2.47
CA LEU A 77 7.02 -1.33 3.57
C LEU A 77 6.73 -1.96 4.94
N ALA A 78 5.56 -2.56 5.11
CA ALA A 78 5.15 -3.26 6.33
C ALA A 78 6.12 -4.40 6.67
N VAL A 79 6.49 -5.22 5.69
CA VAL A 79 7.44 -6.33 5.85
C VAL A 79 8.85 -5.83 6.18
N ARG A 80 9.34 -4.79 5.48
CA ARG A 80 10.62 -4.15 5.80
C ARG A 80 10.65 -3.60 7.22
N TYR A 81 9.57 -2.93 7.64
CA TYR A 81 9.43 -2.41 9.00
C TYR A 81 9.43 -3.54 10.03
N TYR A 82 8.62 -4.57 9.81
CA TYR A 82 8.57 -5.74 10.68
C TYR A 82 9.95 -6.38 10.85
N LYS A 83 10.65 -6.70 9.75
CA LYS A 83 12.02 -7.26 9.77
C LYS A 83 12.99 -6.37 10.55
N ALA A 84 12.94 -5.05 10.36
CA ALA A 84 13.81 -4.12 11.09
C ALA A 84 13.54 -4.09 12.61
N VAL A 85 12.30 -4.33 13.02
CA VAL A 85 11.90 -4.39 14.44
C VAL A 85 12.20 -5.76 15.06
N THR A 86 12.05 -6.84 14.31
CA THR A 86 12.19 -8.21 14.83
C THR A 86 13.59 -8.81 14.67
N GLY A 87 14.43 -8.29 13.76
CA GLY A 87 15.83 -8.73 13.55
C GLY A 87 16.04 -9.53 12.28
#